data_AF-A0A1T4W1J2-F1
#
_entry.id   AF-A0A1T4W1J2-F1
#
_cell.length_a   1.000
_cell.length_b   1.000
_cell.length_c   1.000
_cell.angle_alpha   90.00
_cell.angle_beta   90.00
_cell.angle_gamma   90.00
#
_symmetry.space_group_name_H-M   'P 1'
#
loop_
_entity.id
_entity.type
_entity.pdbx_description
1 polymer ?
#
loop_
_entity_poly.entity_id
_entity_poly.type
_entity_poly.pdbx_seq_one_letter_code
_entity_poly.pdbx_strand_id
1 'polypeptide(L)'
;MQHDTEKYREIFEKMSSEEIEEMNRLNDDEHQRQAEGFKAGYERGVCYLCNKPFKTISKDVPCLHWLLRQCKFKKKDFPKIYAKYGYGNIAAFIRWCANQERMLSNINDLEEEKADRKILSYTVKWKNIEWTFDCSKNDFEGHYGTSIDYPHFHFQMRIDGRQFINFNDFHVPFNDHDLFVLKNSVEQGDWFKQNFGSIGSGMQEAVSVEPKDIIEHATRSENEDEATYHFSTMIDARDNPISGEEIYEIQKEAERTGKSFAYVAKKRLKDRAKVQTSVSPADSISDIASRTEHKRR
;
A
#
# COMPACT_ATOMS: atom_id res chain seq x y z
N MET A 1 -3.90 -7.88 26.31
CA MET A 1 -3.20 -6.87 27.11
C MET A 1 -3.77 -5.52 26.69
N GLN A 2 -4.26 -4.70 27.63
CA GLN A 2 -4.94 -3.46 27.26
C GLN A 2 -3.87 -2.42 26.89
N HIS A 3 -3.63 -2.24 25.59
CA HIS A 3 -2.79 -1.14 25.11
C HIS A 3 -3.48 0.18 25.46
N ASP A 4 -2.91 0.93 26.38
CA ASP A 4 -3.40 2.25 26.79
C ASP A 4 -2.65 3.30 25.98
N THR A 5 -3.28 3.78 24.90
CA THR A 5 -2.62 4.67 23.93
C THR A 5 -2.40 6.07 24.48
N GLU A 6 -3.24 6.51 25.44
CA GLU A 6 -3.05 7.80 26.12
C GLU A 6 -1.79 7.76 26.98
N LYS A 7 -1.59 6.66 27.73
CA LYS A 7 -0.37 6.46 28.50
C LYS A 7 0.88 6.42 27.62
N TYR A 8 0.81 5.83 26.43
CA TYR A 8 1.93 5.88 25.48
C TYR A 8 2.20 7.30 25.02
N ARG A 9 1.17 8.06 24.63
CA ARG A 9 1.31 9.47 24.26
C ARG A 9 1.98 10.28 25.36
N GLU A 10 1.56 10.13 26.61
CA GLU A 10 2.18 10.83 27.75
C GLU A 10 3.67 10.51 27.93
N ILE A 11 4.10 9.29 27.59
CA ILE A 11 5.53 8.92 27.65
C ILE A 11 6.28 9.69 26.57
N PHE A 12 5.79 9.67 25.33
CA PHE A 12 6.42 10.36 24.19
C PHE A 12 6.45 11.88 24.36
N GLU A 13 5.38 12.49 24.90
CA GLU A 13 5.32 13.93 25.18
C GLU A 13 6.30 14.38 26.27
N LYS A 14 6.78 13.46 27.11
CA LYS A 14 7.80 13.72 28.13
C LYS A 14 9.22 13.49 27.61
N MET A 15 9.39 12.93 26.42
CA MET A 15 10.71 12.73 25.81
C MET A 15 11.26 14.06 25.30
N SER A 16 12.56 14.23 25.41
CA SER A 16 13.27 15.34 24.78
C SER A 16 13.28 15.18 23.26
N SER A 17 13.43 16.30 22.53
CA SER A 17 13.59 16.27 21.08
C SER A 17 14.78 15.41 20.65
N GLU A 18 15.87 15.41 21.42
CA GLU A 18 17.06 14.60 21.15
C GLU A 18 16.76 13.09 21.23
N GLU A 19 15.98 12.65 22.22
CA GLU A 19 15.57 11.24 22.34
C GLU A 19 14.64 10.83 21.19
N ILE A 20 13.72 11.71 20.78
CA ILE A 20 12.81 11.47 19.66
C ILE A 20 13.61 11.37 18.34
N GLU A 21 14.52 12.31 18.10
CA GLU A 21 15.38 12.32 16.92
C GLU A 21 16.25 11.07 16.85
N GLU A 22 16.87 10.66 17.96
CA GLU A 22 17.69 9.46 17.99
C GLU A 22 16.86 8.19 17.74
N MET A 23 15.67 8.07 18.33
CA MET A 23 14.77 6.96 18.05
C MET A 23 14.35 6.91 16.58
N ASN A 24 13.99 8.05 16.00
CA ASN A 24 13.62 8.14 14.59
C ASN A 24 14.79 7.77 13.68
N ARG A 25 16.00 8.24 14.00
CA ARG A 25 17.23 7.91 13.27
C ARG A 25 17.53 6.42 13.31
N LEU A 26 17.46 5.79 14.49
CA LEU A 26 17.69 4.35 14.65
C LEU A 26 16.65 3.52 13.87
N ASN A 27 15.39 3.94 13.88
CA ASN A 27 14.34 3.29 13.10
C ASN A 27 14.57 3.44 11.59
N ASP A 28 14.99 4.62 11.13
CA ASP A 28 15.29 4.87 9.72
C ASP A 28 16.53 4.09 9.26
N ASP A 29 17.61 4.08 10.05
CA ASP A 29 18.82 3.31 9.77
C ASP A 29 18.51 1.80 9.64
N GLU A 30 17.68 1.25 10.53
CA GLU A 30 17.25 -0.15 10.46
C GLU A 30 16.34 -0.40 9.25
N HIS A 31 15.44 0.53 8.93
CA HIS A 31 14.59 0.44 7.74
C HIS A 31 15.44 0.41 6.46
N GLN A 32 16.39 1.34 6.33
CA GLN A 32 17.30 1.41 5.19
C GLN A 32 18.09 0.10 5.03
N ARG A 33 18.68 -0.40 6.12
CA ARG A 33 19.42 -1.68 6.13
C ARG A 33 18.55 -2.85 5.64
N GLN A 34 17.31 -2.95 6.12
CA GLN A 34 16.39 -4.01 5.69
C GLN A 34 15.95 -3.83 4.24
N ALA A 35 15.65 -2.60 3.81
CA ALA A 35 15.23 -2.27 2.47
C ALA A 35 16.32 -2.60 1.43
N GLU A 36 17.58 -2.26 1.72
CA GLU A 36 18.73 -2.61 0.90
C GLU A 36 18.92 -4.13 0.81
N GLY A 37 18.89 -4.81 1.95
CA GLY A 37 18.97 -6.27 2.01
C GLY A 37 17.85 -6.96 1.22
N PHE A 38 16.63 -6.43 1.32
CA PHE A 38 15.49 -6.88 0.54
C PHE A 38 15.70 -6.69 -0.96
N LYS A 39 16.01 -5.47 -1.42
CA LYS A 39 16.22 -5.17 -2.85
C LYS A 39 17.29 -6.06 -3.46
N ALA A 40 18.46 -6.12 -2.81
CA ALA A 40 19.58 -6.95 -3.27
C ALA A 40 19.27 -8.45 -3.27
N GLY A 41 18.43 -8.93 -2.34
CA GLY A 41 17.93 -10.30 -2.34
C GLY A 41 16.94 -10.55 -3.48
N TYR A 42 15.98 -9.63 -3.64
CA TYR A 42 14.89 -9.71 -4.60
C TYR A 42 15.41 -9.77 -6.05
N GLU A 43 16.36 -8.90 -6.41
CA GLU A 43 17.03 -8.89 -7.72
C GLU A 43 17.69 -10.24 -8.05
N ARG A 44 18.22 -10.93 -7.03
CA ARG A 44 18.88 -12.24 -7.17
C ARG A 44 17.91 -13.42 -7.05
N GLY A 45 16.62 -13.18 -6.82
CA GLY A 45 15.61 -14.24 -6.58
C GLY A 45 15.81 -14.98 -5.24
N VAL A 46 16.39 -14.31 -4.24
CA VAL A 46 16.72 -14.85 -2.91
C VAL A 46 15.98 -14.06 -1.84
N CYS A 47 15.37 -14.76 -0.89
CA CYS A 47 14.69 -14.11 0.24
C CYS A 47 15.70 -13.59 1.25
N TYR A 48 15.70 -12.28 1.50
CA TYR A 48 16.59 -11.63 2.48
C TYR A 48 16.40 -12.12 3.93
N LEU A 49 15.21 -12.64 4.29
CA LEU A 49 14.91 -13.11 5.64
C LEU A 49 15.50 -14.48 5.95
N CYS A 50 15.64 -15.36 4.95
CA CYS A 50 16.13 -16.73 5.18
C CYS A 50 17.33 -17.10 4.30
N ASN A 51 17.79 -16.20 3.44
CA ASN A 51 18.88 -16.39 2.48
C ASN A 51 18.70 -17.62 1.57
N LYS A 52 17.45 -18.03 1.32
CA LYS A 52 17.11 -19.13 0.41
C LYS A 52 16.46 -18.60 -0.87
N PRO A 53 16.65 -19.28 -2.02
CA PRO A 53 15.93 -18.92 -3.24
C PRO A 53 14.42 -18.93 -3.04
N PHE A 54 13.69 -18.04 -3.71
CA PHE A 54 12.22 -17.96 -3.63
C PHE A 54 11.51 -19.27 -3.99
N LYS A 55 12.15 -20.12 -4.79
CA LYS A 55 11.65 -21.46 -5.17
C LYS A 55 11.74 -22.51 -4.06
N THR A 56 12.45 -22.21 -2.97
CA THR A 56 12.73 -23.15 -1.89
C THR A 56 11.63 -23.14 -0.84
N ILE A 57 11.27 -24.30 -0.30
CA ILE A 57 10.40 -24.43 0.87
C ILE A 57 11.12 -25.24 1.94
N SER A 58 11.09 -24.78 3.19
CA SER A 58 11.72 -25.47 4.34
C SER A 58 10.74 -25.53 5.48
N LYS A 59 10.05 -26.65 5.67
CA LYS A 59 8.94 -26.76 6.63
C LYS A 59 9.34 -26.41 8.08
N ASP A 60 10.61 -26.59 8.41
CA ASP A 60 11.19 -26.29 9.73
C ASP A 60 11.60 -24.82 9.88
N VAL A 61 11.70 -24.08 8.77
CA VAL A 61 12.03 -22.65 8.74
C VAL A 61 11.00 -21.90 7.88
N PRO A 62 9.78 -21.66 8.40
CA PRO A 62 8.77 -20.84 7.72
C PRO A 62 9.28 -19.44 7.37
N CYS A 63 8.92 -18.97 6.17
CA CYS A 63 9.39 -17.70 5.64
C CYS A 63 8.37 -17.04 4.71
N LEU A 64 8.31 -15.71 4.75
CA LEU A 64 7.32 -14.90 4.02
C LEU A 64 7.37 -15.09 2.51
N HIS A 65 8.53 -15.44 1.93
CA HIS A 65 8.64 -15.67 0.49
C HIS A 65 7.79 -16.84 -0.03
N TRP A 66 7.26 -17.70 0.85
CA TRP A 66 6.32 -18.75 0.44
C TRP A 66 5.02 -18.16 -0.13
N LEU A 67 4.65 -16.95 0.29
CA LEU A 67 3.50 -16.22 -0.21
C LEU A 67 3.66 -15.84 -1.68
N LEU A 68 4.89 -15.75 -2.20
CA LEU A 68 5.15 -15.51 -3.62
C LEU A 68 4.81 -16.72 -4.51
N ARG A 69 4.45 -17.87 -3.92
CA ARG A 69 4.08 -19.12 -4.62
C ARG A 69 5.08 -19.58 -5.70
N GLN A 70 6.32 -19.10 -5.68
CA GLN A 70 7.39 -19.62 -6.54
C GLN A 70 7.90 -20.99 -6.04
N CYS A 71 7.58 -21.34 -4.80
CA CYS A 71 7.80 -22.65 -4.20
C CYS A 71 6.50 -23.48 -4.15
N LYS A 72 6.59 -24.73 -3.68
CA LYS A 72 5.45 -25.65 -3.51
C LYS A 72 4.57 -25.32 -2.29
N PHE A 73 4.39 -24.04 -1.96
CA PHE A 73 3.53 -23.58 -0.86
C PHE A 73 2.09 -24.09 -1.04
N LYS A 74 1.48 -24.59 0.03
CA LYS A 74 0.07 -24.97 0.07
C LYS A 74 -0.64 -24.11 1.13
N LYS A 75 -1.94 -23.85 0.93
CA LYS A 75 -2.77 -23.12 1.89
C LYS A 75 -2.60 -23.61 3.35
N LYS A 76 -2.53 -24.93 3.56
CA LYS A 76 -2.32 -25.53 4.89
C LYS A 76 -0.98 -25.21 5.56
N ASP A 77 -0.02 -24.66 4.81
CA ASP A 77 1.26 -24.22 5.35
C ASP A 77 1.19 -22.77 5.87
N PHE A 78 0.14 -22.00 5.53
CA PHE A 78 -0.03 -20.61 5.96
C PHE A 78 -0.03 -20.42 7.48
N PRO A 79 -0.60 -21.33 8.31
CA PRO A 79 -0.46 -21.27 9.76
C PRO A 79 0.97 -21.22 10.27
N LYS A 80 1.92 -21.82 9.56
CA LYS A 80 3.33 -21.77 9.95
C LYS A 80 3.96 -20.40 9.70
N ILE A 81 3.40 -19.63 8.77
CA ILE A 81 3.84 -18.26 8.46
C ILE A 81 3.37 -17.33 9.57
N TYR A 82 2.06 -17.25 9.81
CA TYR A 82 1.53 -16.31 10.79
C TYR A 82 1.80 -16.71 12.25
N ALA A 83 2.22 -17.95 12.52
CA ALA A 83 2.76 -18.32 13.83
C ALA A 83 4.15 -17.72 14.10
N LYS A 84 4.88 -17.31 13.05
CA LYS A 84 6.23 -16.74 13.14
C LYS A 84 6.28 -15.23 12.86
N TYR A 85 5.41 -14.74 11.99
CA TYR A 85 5.41 -13.34 11.53
C TYR A 85 4.06 -12.70 11.83
N GLY A 86 4.08 -11.48 12.39
CA GLY A 86 2.89 -10.68 12.61
C GLY A 86 2.32 -10.07 11.33
N TYR A 87 1.18 -9.40 11.47
CA TYR A 87 0.57 -8.62 10.40
C TYR A 87 1.57 -7.65 9.78
N GLY A 88 2.26 -6.84 10.59
CA GLY A 88 3.20 -5.83 10.10
C GLY A 88 4.31 -6.42 9.23
N ASN A 89 4.87 -7.56 9.63
CA ASN A 89 5.91 -8.25 8.84
C ASN A 89 5.37 -8.80 7.52
N ILE A 90 4.21 -9.45 7.55
CA ILE A 90 3.59 -10.03 6.35
C ILE A 90 3.25 -8.92 5.36
N ALA A 91 2.59 -7.86 5.85
CA ALA A 91 2.21 -6.68 5.06
C ALA A 91 3.42 -5.98 4.45
N ALA A 92 4.47 -5.72 5.25
CA ALA A 92 5.70 -5.10 4.74
C ALA A 92 6.31 -5.92 3.59
N PHE A 93 6.49 -7.23 3.78
CA PHE A 93 7.14 -8.09 2.78
C PHE A 93 6.40 -8.09 1.43
N ILE A 94 5.08 -8.25 1.44
CA ILE A 94 4.31 -8.29 0.19
C ILE A 94 4.23 -6.92 -0.48
N ARG A 95 4.13 -5.82 0.29
CA ARG A 95 4.10 -4.45 -0.23
C ARG A 95 5.43 -4.13 -0.90
N TRP A 96 6.54 -4.53 -0.26
CA TRP A 96 7.88 -4.38 -0.84
C TRP A 96 8.02 -5.18 -2.14
N CYS A 97 7.50 -6.42 -2.21
CA CYS A 97 7.49 -7.21 -3.44
C CYS A 97 6.67 -6.55 -4.55
N ALA A 98 5.46 -6.06 -4.24
CA ALA A 98 4.58 -5.38 -5.17
C ALA A 98 5.24 -4.14 -5.79
N ASN A 99 5.92 -3.35 -4.96
CA ASN A 99 6.62 -2.13 -5.38
C ASN A 99 7.92 -2.40 -6.17
N GLN A 100 8.47 -3.61 -6.15
CA GLN A 100 9.54 -3.97 -7.09
C GLN A 100 9.03 -4.16 -8.52
N GLU A 101 7.74 -4.44 -8.69
CA GLU A 101 7.14 -4.63 -10.01
C GLU A 101 6.55 -3.32 -10.52
N ARG A 102 5.78 -2.61 -9.69
CA ARG A 102 5.23 -1.29 -10.01
C ARG A 102 5.00 -0.51 -8.72
N MET A 103 5.81 0.53 -8.55
CA MET A 103 5.83 1.40 -7.38
C MET A 103 4.47 2.09 -7.19
N LEU A 104 3.95 2.09 -5.95
CA LEU A 104 2.66 2.66 -5.51
C LEU A 104 1.41 1.98 -6.09
N SER A 105 1.37 1.75 -7.40
CA SER A 105 0.15 1.34 -8.12
C SER A 105 -0.32 -0.09 -7.88
N ASN A 106 0.58 -0.96 -7.42
CA ASN A 106 0.21 -2.34 -7.12
C ASN A 106 -0.42 -2.50 -5.72
N ILE A 107 -0.57 -1.42 -4.95
CA ILE A 107 -1.13 -1.46 -3.61
C ILE A 107 -2.29 -0.47 -3.57
N ASN A 108 -3.51 -1.01 -3.56
CA ASN A 108 -4.70 -0.20 -3.31
C ASN A 108 -5.05 -0.27 -1.82
N ASP A 109 -4.68 0.80 -1.12
CA ASP A 109 -4.95 1.05 0.29
C ASP A 109 -5.64 2.42 0.51
N LEU A 110 -6.40 2.88 -0.49
CA LEU A 110 -7.14 4.14 -0.43
C LEU A 110 -8.16 4.12 0.73
N GLU A 111 -8.06 5.11 1.60
CA GLU A 111 -8.95 5.26 2.76
C GLU A 111 -10.39 5.51 2.32
N GLU A 112 -10.60 6.23 1.20
CA GLU A 112 -11.93 6.51 0.63
C GLU A 112 -12.65 5.24 0.14
N GLU A 113 -11.91 4.19 -0.24
CA GLU A 113 -12.48 2.90 -0.66
C GLU A 113 -12.68 1.94 0.53
N LYS A 114 -12.04 2.21 1.66
CA LYS A 114 -12.19 1.41 2.88
C LYS A 114 -13.47 1.80 3.60
N ALA A 115 -14.39 0.85 3.76
CA ALA A 115 -15.60 1.07 4.54
C ALA A 115 -15.31 1.47 6.01
N ASP A 116 -16.03 2.44 6.58
CA ASP A 116 -15.87 2.98 7.95
C ASP A 116 -15.87 1.94 9.08
N ARG A 117 -16.48 0.77 8.83
CA ARG A 117 -16.51 -0.36 9.77
C ARG A 117 -15.20 -1.15 9.82
N LYS A 118 -14.23 -0.83 8.95
CA LYS A 118 -12.97 -1.55 8.77
C LYS A 118 -11.81 -0.79 9.39
N ILE A 119 -11.01 -1.51 10.18
CA ILE A 119 -9.69 -1.08 10.63
C ILE A 119 -8.67 -1.28 9.50
N LEU A 120 -8.76 -2.42 8.80
CA LEU A 120 -7.92 -2.74 7.64
C LEU A 120 -8.81 -3.18 6.48
N SER A 121 -8.52 -2.66 5.30
CA SER A 121 -9.08 -3.13 4.03
C SER A 121 -8.18 -2.62 2.91
N TYR A 122 -7.37 -3.47 2.31
CA TYR A 122 -6.51 -3.10 1.18
C TYR A 122 -6.05 -4.34 0.40
N THR A 123 -5.76 -4.14 -0.88
CA THR A 123 -5.29 -5.20 -1.79
C THR A 123 -3.91 -4.88 -2.35
N VAL A 124 -3.03 -5.88 -2.36
CA VAL A 124 -1.68 -5.82 -2.88
C VAL A 124 -1.56 -6.82 -4.04
N LYS A 125 -1.18 -6.34 -5.21
CA LYS A 125 -0.96 -7.13 -6.41
C LYS A 125 0.53 -7.33 -6.67
N TRP A 126 0.91 -8.53 -7.06
CA TRP A 126 2.26 -8.84 -7.48
C TRP A 126 2.22 -9.91 -8.57
N LYS A 127 2.59 -9.51 -9.79
CA LYS A 127 2.50 -10.37 -10.98
C LYS A 127 1.07 -10.91 -11.10
N ASN A 128 0.90 -12.21 -10.97
CA ASN A 128 -0.38 -12.91 -11.04
C ASN A 128 -1.01 -13.22 -9.67
N ILE A 129 -0.43 -12.72 -8.57
CA ILE A 129 -0.89 -12.95 -7.21
C ILE A 129 -1.51 -11.66 -6.66
N GLU A 130 -2.62 -11.82 -5.94
CA GLU A 130 -3.24 -10.74 -5.18
C GLU A 130 -3.39 -11.18 -3.72
N TRP A 131 -3.06 -10.31 -2.79
CA TRP A 131 -3.28 -10.48 -1.36
C TRP A 131 -4.19 -9.38 -0.85
N THR A 132 -5.17 -9.73 -0.04
CA THR A 132 -6.08 -8.75 0.57
C THR A 132 -6.14 -8.95 2.06
N PHE A 133 -5.99 -7.86 2.80
CA PHE A 133 -6.13 -7.80 4.25
C PHE A 133 -7.46 -7.16 4.58
N ASP A 134 -8.20 -7.79 5.49
CA ASP A 134 -9.50 -7.31 5.92
C ASP A 134 -9.62 -7.48 7.44
N CYS A 135 -10.00 -6.43 8.14
CA CYS A 135 -10.26 -6.45 9.57
C CYS A 135 -11.38 -5.45 9.87
N SER A 136 -12.54 -5.93 10.32
CA SER A 136 -13.57 -5.04 10.88
C SER A 136 -13.22 -4.59 12.30
N LYS A 137 -13.92 -3.57 12.79
CA LYS A 137 -13.86 -3.15 14.20
C LYS A 137 -14.17 -4.33 15.14
N ASN A 138 -15.16 -5.14 14.80
CA ASN A 138 -15.52 -6.34 15.58
C ASN A 138 -14.44 -7.43 15.53
N ASP A 139 -13.78 -7.62 14.39
CA ASP A 139 -12.67 -8.60 14.28
C ASP A 139 -11.46 -8.13 15.10
N PHE A 140 -11.24 -6.81 15.15
CA PHE A 140 -10.17 -6.17 15.94
C PHE A 140 -10.44 -6.23 17.46
N GLU A 141 -11.69 -6.15 17.89
CA GLU A 141 -12.07 -6.34 19.30
C GLU A 141 -12.04 -7.82 19.71
N GLY A 142 -12.26 -8.72 18.75
CA GLY A 142 -12.53 -10.13 19.00
C GLY A 142 -14.02 -10.42 19.18
N HIS A 143 -14.44 -11.64 18.83
CA HIS A 143 -15.84 -12.05 18.95
C HIS A 143 -16.09 -12.69 20.31
N TYR A 144 -16.25 -11.87 21.36
CA TYR A 144 -16.51 -12.32 22.73
C TYR A 144 -17.64 -13.36 22.80
N GLY A 145 -17.38 -14.47 23.49
CA GLY A 145 -18.33 -15.57 23.64
C GLY A 145 -18.35 -16.57 22.47
N THR A 146 -17.43 -16.44 21.51
CA THR A 146 -17.21 -17.43 20.44
C THR A 146 -15.84 -18.08 20.56
N SER A 147 -15.51 -19.03 19.68
CA SER A 147 -14.18 -19.64 19.61
C SER A 147 -13.08 -18.71 19.08
N ILE A 148 -13.45 -17.55 18.53
CA ILE A 148 -12.55 -16.52 17.99
C ILE A 148 -12.76 -15.24 18.80
N ASP A 149 -12.54 -15.31 20.11
CA ASP A 149 -12.70 -14.21 21.06
C ASP A 149 -11.47 -13.30 21.17
N TYR A 150 -10.55 -13.43 20.21
CA TYR A 150 -9.31 -12.67 20.15
C TYR A 150 -9.26 -11.76 18.91
N PRO A 151 -8.55 -10.61 19.00
CA PRO A 151 -8.28 -9.75 17.85
C PRO A 151 -7.59 -10.48 16.70
N HIS A 152 -8.16 -10.36 15.50
CA HIS A 152 -7.63 -11.03 14.31
C HIS A 152 -7.94 -10.26 13.03
N PHE A 153 -7.23 -10.61 11.96
CA PHE A 153 -7.55 -10.20 10.60
C PHE A 153 -7.81 -11.39 9.70
N HIS A 154 -8.46 -11.11 8.58
CA HIS A 154 -8.65 -12.04 7.49
C HIS A 154 -7.65 -11.76 6.38
N PHE A 155 -7.15 -12.83 5.78
CA PHE A 155 -6.19 -12.80 4.68
C PHE A 155 -6.75 -13.58 3.49
N GLN A 156 -6.92 -12.91 2.36
CA GLN A 156 -7.23 -13.55 1.08
C GLN A 156 -5.96 -13.60 0.23
N MET A 157 -5.82 -14.68 -0.52
CA MET A 157 -4.82 -14.83 -1.56
C MET A 157 -5.48 -15.37 -2.83
N ARG A 158 -5.32 -14.66 -3.95
CA ARG A 158 -5.72 -15.13 -5.28
C ARG A 158 -4.49 -15.33 -6.16
N ILE A 159 -4.60 -16.27 -7.10
CA ILE A 159 -3.56 -16.57 -8.09
C ILE A 159 -4.26 -16.71 -9.43
N ASP A 160 -3.82 -15.92 -10.42
CA ASP A 160 -4.48 -15.81 -11.72
C ASP A 160 -5.98 -15.47 -11.57
N GLY A 161 -6.30 -14.58 -10.62
CA GLY A 161 -7.67 -14.19 -10.26
C GLY A 161 -8.49 -15.26 -9.53
N ARG A 162 -7.96 -16.47 -9.32
CA ARG A 162 -8.64 -17.60 -8.67
C ARG A 162 -8.32 -17.68 -7.19
N GLN A 163 -9.33 -18.01 -6.39
CA GLN A 163 -9.19 -18.18 -4.94
C GLN A 163 -8.18 -19.28 -4.59
N PHE A 164 -7.19 -18.93 -3.75
CA PHE A 164 -6.24 -19.88 -3.16
C PHE A 164 -6.36 -19.93 -1.63
N ILE A 165 -6.47 -18.76 -1.00
CA ILE A 165 -6.88 -18.58 0.40
C ILE A 165 -8.05 -17.60 0.39
N ASN A 166 -9.16 -17.95 1.03
CA ASN A 166 -10.35 -17.14 1.23
C ASN A 166 -10.32 -16.46 2.59
N PHE A 167 -11.03 -15.33 2.73
CA PHE A 167 -11.11 -14.59 3.99
C PHE A 167 -11.55 -15.45 5.19
N ASN A 168 -12.51 -16.36 4.99
CA ASN A 168 -13.05 -17.20 6.06
C ASN A 168 -12.17 -18.43 6.36
N ASP A 169 -11.05 -18.63 5.65
CA ASP A 169 -10.20 -19.80 5.86
C ASP A 169 -9.37 -19.71 7.13
N PHE A 170 -8.95 -18.49 7.49
CA PHE A 170 -8.10 -18.24 8.64
C PHE A 170 -8.53 -16.96 9.35
N HIS A 171 -8.60 -17.04 10.69
CA HIS A 171 -8.67 -15.90 11.59
C HIS A 171 -7.25 -15.69 12.12
N VAL A 172 -6.48 -14.84 11.45
CA VAL A 172 -5.06 -14.67 11.73
C VAL A 172 -4.90 -13.77 12.96
N PRO A 173 -4.37 -14.26 14.09
CA PRO A 173 -4.27 -13.46 15.30
C PRO A 173 -3.28 -12.32 15.10
N PHE A 174 -3.60 -11.15 15.63
CA PHE A 174 -2.62 -10.10 15.80
C PHE A 174 -1.68 -10.44 16.95
N ASN A 175 -0.38 -10.17 16.78
CA ASN A 175 0.55 -10.22 17.91
C ASN A 175 0.52 -8.89 18.70
N ASP A 176 1.22 -8.85 19.82
CA ASP A 176 1.24 -7.68 20.71
C ASP A 176 1.75 -6.41 20.02
N HIS A 177 2.77 -6.53 19.16
CA HIS A 177 3.30 -5.40 18.41
C HIS A 177 2.32 -4.90 17.34
N ASP A 178 1.63 -5.81 16.64
CA ASP A 178 0.59 -5.46 15.68
C ASP A 178 -0.54 -4.69 16.37
N LEU A 179 -0.99 -5.16 17.54
CA LEU A 179 -2.04 -4.50 18.33
C LEU A 179 -1.59 -3.12 18.83
N PHE A 180 -0.34 -3.00 19.31
CA PHE A 180 0.23 -1.71 19.67
C PHE A 180 0.18 -0.73 18.49
N VAL A 181 0.69 -1.13 17.32
CA VAL A 181 0.76 -0.26 16.14
C VAL A 181 -0.63 0.13 15.65
N LEU A 182 -1.53 -0.84 15.49
CA LEU A 182 -2.86 -0.61 14.95
C LEU A 182 -3.70 0.25 15.88
N LYS A 183 -3.67 -0.04 17.20
CA LYS A 183 -4.46 0.73 18.17
C LYS A 183 -3.99 2.18 18.25
N ASN A 184 -2.68 2.42 18.32
CA ASN A 184 -2.17 3.80 18.28
C ASN A 184 -2.48 4.49 16.94
N SER A 185 -2.41 3.79 15.81
CA SER A 185 -2.75 4.41 14.51
C SER A 185 -4.23 4.83 14.45
N VAL A 186 -5.14 4.06 15.06
CA VAL A 186 -6.58 4.35 15.09
C VAL A 186 -6.93 5.44 16.10
N GLU A 187 -6.43 5.34 17.33
CA GLU A 187 -6.83 6.23 18.44
C GLU A 187 -5.98 7.49 18.55
N GLN A 188 -4.77 7.44 18.01
CA GLN A 188 -3.70 8.43 18.20
C GLN A 188 -3.05 8.83 16.87
N GLY A 189 -3.78 8.70 15.76
CA GLY A 189 -3.26 8.91 14.41
C GLY A 189 -2.89 10.37 14.11
N ASP A 190 -3.20 11.33 14.98
CA ASP A 190 -2.74 12.72 14.89
C ASP A 190 -1.23 12.84 15.13
N TRP A 191 -0.68 12.06 16.07
CA TRP A 191 0.75 12.11 16.43
C TRP A 191 1.50 10.82 16.08
N PHE A 192 0.85 9.66 16.16
CA PHE A 192 1.46 8.38 15.83
C PHE A 192 1.23 8.05 14.36
N LYS A 193 2.30 8.09 13.57
CA LYS A 193 2.27 7.73 12.15
C LYS A 193 3.07 6.46 11.94
N GLN A 194 2.38 5.39 11.56
CA GLN A 194 3.02 4.17 11.05
C GLN A 194 2.82 4.08 9.54
N ASN A 195 3.89 3.73 8.84
CA ASN A 195 3.87 3.40 7.42
C ASN A 195 4.79 2.20 7.17
N PHE A 196 4.94 1.81 5.90
CA PHE A 196 5.78 0.69 5.48
C PHE A 196 7.09 1.15 4.83
N GLY A 197 7.50 2.39 5.09
CA GLY A 197 8.57 3.12 4.42
C GLY A 197 8.25 3.39 2.95
N SER A 198 9.15 4.11 2.27
CA SER A 198 8.97 4.48 0.86
C SER A 198 8.76 3.25 -0.03
N ILE A 199 9.52 2.19 0.20
CA ILE A 199 9.44 0.96 -0.60
C ILE A 199 8.20 0.11 -0.30
N GLY A 200 7.42 0.46 0.73
CA GLY A 200 6.13 -0.14 1.05
C GLY A 200 4.93 0.77 0.83
N SER A 201 5.12 2.02 0.39
CA SER A 201 4.04 2.97 0.12
C SER A 201 3.06 2.45 -0.94
N GLY A 202 1.77 2.73 -0.74
CA GLY A 202 0.70 2.39 -1.64
C GLY A 202 0.06 3.61 -2.30
N MET A 203 -1.13 3.41 -2.85
CA MET A 203 -1.90 4.46 -3.53
C MET A 203 -2.32 5.58 -2.59
N GLN A 204 -2.57 5.29 -1.30
CA GLN A 204 -2.91 6.33 -0.33
C GLN A 204 -1.78 7.36 -0.19
N GLU A 205 -0.53 6.94 -0.06
CA GLU A 205 0.60 7.88 -0.05
C GLU A 205 0.79 8.60 -1.38
N ALA A 206 0.49 7.94 -2.50
CA ALA A 206 0.57 8.53 -3.84
C ALA A 206 -0.37 9.74 -3.98
N VAL A 207 -1.63 9.60 -3.57
CA VAL A 207 -2.63 10.68 -3.66
C VAL A 207 -2.54 11.71 -2.54
N SER A 208 -1.78 11.44 -1.47
CA SER A 208 -1.47 12.42 -0.43
C SER A 208 -0.42 13.45 -0.87
N VAL A 209 0.25 13.25 -2.01
CA VAL A 209 1.13 14.27 -2.59
C VAL A 209 0.30 15.40 -3.18
N GLU A 210 0.74 16.64 -2.98
CA GLU A 210 0.07 17.83 -3.51
C GLU A 210 -0.11 17.73 -5.05
N PRO A 211 -1.32 17.95 -5.60
CA PRO A 211 -1.58 17.76 -7.04
C PRO A 211 -0.66 18.59 -7.95
N LYS A 212 -0.24 19.77 -7.50
CA LYS A 212 0.71 20.62 -8.23
C LYS A 212 2.07 19.92 -8.43
N ASP A 213 2.55 19.22 -7.41
CA ASP A 213 3.87 18.57 -7.41
C ASP A 213 3.79 17.31 -8.27
N ILE A 214 2.65 16.60 -8.21
CA ILE A 214 2.37 15.48 -9.13
C ILE A 214 2.39 15.96 -10.59
N ILE A 215 1.69 17.04 -10.93
CA ILE A 215 1.65 17.55 -12.31
C ILE A 215 3.05 17.98 -12.79
N GLU A 216 3.86 18.56 -11.92
CA GLU A 216 5.21 19.07 -12.25
C GLU A 216 6.23 17.95 -12.45
N HIS A 217 6.19 16.92 -11.60
CA HIS A 217 7.19 15.87 -11.53
C HIS A 217 6.79 14.56 -12.22
N ALA A 218 5.50 14.32 -12.47
CA ALA A 218 5.06 13.15 -13.20
C ALA A 218 5.59 13.12 -14.63
N THR A 219 5.83 11.90 -15.10
CA THR A 219 6.16 11.60 -16.48
C THR A 219 4.96 10.94 -17.16
N ARG A 220 4.87 11.12 -18.47
CA ARG A 220 3.83 10.48 -19.28
C ARG A 220 4.12 8.99 -19.40
N SER A 221 3.13 8.15 -19.08
CA SER A 221 3.16 6.73 -19.43
C SER A 221 2.78 6.53 -20.91
N GLU A 222 3.44 5.58 -21.58
CA GLU A 222 3.03 5.13 -22.92
C GLU A 222 1.90 4.09 -22.85
N ASN A 223 1.77 3.42 -21.70
CA ASN A 223 0.74 2.42 -21.43
C ASN A 223 -0.16 2.91 -20.28
N GLU A 224 -1.45 3.10 -20.57
CA GLU A 224 -2.45 3.53 -19.58
C GLU A 224 -2.61 2.49 -18.44
N ASP A 225 -2.46 1.20 -18.77
CA ASP A 225 -2.53 0.11 -17.78
C ASP A 225 -1.37 0.14 -16.77
N GLU A 226 -0.32 0.90 -17.06
CA GLU A 226 0.87 1.06 -16.21
C GLU A 226 0.92 2.43 -15.51
N ALA A 227 0.02 3.36 -15.83
CA ALA A 227 0.02 4.71 -15.28
C ALA A 227 -0.41 4.74 -13.81
N THR A 228 0.30 5.43 -12.93
CA THR A 228 -0.09 5.56 -11.51
C THR A 228 -1.30 6.49 -11.31
N TYR A 229 -1.33 7.58 -12.08
CA TYR A 229 -2.34 8.62 -11.96
C TYR A 229 -3.10 8.78 -13.26
N HIS A 230 -4.39 9.11 -13.13
CA HIS A 230 -5.19 9.67 -14.20
C HIS A 230 -5.27 11.19 -14.05
N PHE A 231 -4.98 11.93 -15.12
CA PHE A 231 -5.07 13.39 -15.15
C PHE A 231 -6.24 13.80 -16.05
N SER A 232 -7.24 14.48 -15.48
CA SER A 232 -8.30 15.12 -16.25
C SER A 232 -8.06 16.63 -16.29
N THR A 233 -7.85 17.18 -17.48
CA THR A 233 -7.50 18.60 -17.68
C THR A 233 -8.61 19.35 -18.39
N MET A 234 -9.11 20.41 -17.74
CA MET A 234 -10.07 21.35 -18.30
C MET A 234 -9.37 22.67 -18.64
N ILE A 235 -9.61 23.17 -19.85
CA ILE A 235 -9.07 24.44 -20.33
C ILE A 235 -10.25 25.36 -20.65
N ASP A 236 -10.39 26.44 -19.87
CA ASP A 236 -11.36 27.49 -20.13
C ASP A 236 -10.67 28.66 -20.86
N ALA A 237 -10.98 28.77 -22.14
CA ALA A 237 -10.38 29.72 -23.08
C ALA A 237 -11.43 30.63 -23.74
N ARG A 238 -12.53 30.93 -23.03
CA ARG A 238 -13.64 31.74 -23.56
C ARG A 238 -13.20 33.12 -24.06
N ASP A 239 -12.24 33.74 -23.38
CA ASP A 239 -11.77 35.09 -23.72
C ASP A 239 -10.64 35.08 -24.77
N ASN A 240 -9.93 33.95 -24.92
CA ASN A 240 -8.82 33.80 -25.85
C ASN A 240 -8.87 32.40 -26.51
N PRO A 241 -9.69 32.21 -27.56
CA PRO A 241 -9.90 30.91 -28.18
C PRO A 241 -8.59 30.23 -28.60
N ILE A 242 -8.50 28.93 -28.33
CA ILE A 242 -7.37 28.09 -28.66
C ILE A 242 -7.70 27.30 -29.93
N SER A 243 -6.77 27.26 -30.88
CA SER A 243 -6.96 26.48 -32.12
C SER A 243 -6.68 24.99 -31.88
N GLY A 244 -7.25 24.13 -32.73
CA GLY A 244 -6.93 22.70 -32.72
C GLY A 244 -5.44 22.43 -32.96
N GLU A 245 -4.78 23.25 -33.78
CA GLU A 245 -3.34 23.18 -34.02
C GLU A 245 -2.53 23.48 -32.75
N GLU A 246 -2.94 24.48 -31.96
CA GLU A 246 -2.25 24.80 -30.70
C GLU A 246 -2.38 23.66 -29.67
N ILE A 247 -3.54 22.98 -29.62
CA ILE A 247 -3.73 21.78 -28.79
C ILE A 247 -2.83 20.64 -29.27
N TYR A 248 -2.76 20.41 -30.59
CA TYR A 248 -1.89 19.38 -31.17
C TYR A 248 -0.41 19.64 -30.86
N GLU A 249 0.02 20.90 -30.93
CA GLU A 249 1.39 21.30 -30.58
C GLU A 249 1.70 21.13 -29.08
N ILE A 250 0.74 21.36 -28.19
CA ILE A 250 0.88 21.03 -26.76
C ILE A 250 1.08 19.51 -26.59
N GLN A 251 0.27 18.69 -27.25
CA GLN A 251 0.38 17.23 -27.22
C GLN A 251 1.74 16.74 -27.74
N LYS A 252 2.21 17.30 -28.87
CA LYS A 252 3.52 16.95 -29.44
C LYS A 252 4.67 17.37 -28.55
N GLU A 253 4.59 18.51 -27.87
CA GLU A 253 5.59 18.91 -26.89
C GLU A 253 5.60 17.98 -25.67
N ALA A 254 4.42 17.58 -25.16
CA ALA A 254 4.31 16.61 -24.08
C ALA A 254 4.97 15.26 -24.45
N GLU A 255 4.69 14.74 -25.64
CA GLU A 255 5.33 13.53 -26.18
C GLU A 255 6.85 13.68 -26.29
N ARG A 256 7.33 14.79 -26.87
CA ARG A 256 8.77 15.03 -27.08
C ARG A 256 9.54 15.23 -25.77
N THR A 257 8.92 15.82 -24.75
CA THR A 257 9.58 16.16 -23.47
C THR A 257 9.36 15.10 -22.39
N GLY A 258 8.47 14.15 -22.61
CA GLY A 258 8.04 13.16 -21.61
C GLY A 258 7.20 13.76 -20.47
N LYS A 259 6.83 15.05 -20.55
CA LYS A 259 5.97 15.72 -19.57
C LYS A 259 4.50 15.42 -19.86
N SER A 260 3.66 15.59 -18.83
CA SER A 260 2.22 15.46 -18.99
C SER A 260 1.65 16.57 -19.88
N PHE A 261 0.55 16.28 -20.58
CA PHE A 261 -0.22 17.29 -21.31
C PHE A 261 -0.63 18.44 -20.38
N ALA A 262 -1.09 18.10 -19.16
CA ALA A 262 -1.47 19.07 -18.13
C ALA A 262 -0.37 20.10 -17.82
N TYR A 263 0.87 19.62 -17.64
CA TYR A 263 2.03 20.48 -17.38
C TYR A 263 2.30 21.43 -18.55
N VAL A 264 2.36 20.90 -19.78
CA VAL A 264 2.66 21.70 -20.98
C VAL A 264 1.54 22.71 -21.25
N ALA A 265 0.28 22.30 -21.13
CA ALA A 265 -0.88 23.18 -21.30
C ALA A 265 -0.86 24.34 -20.30
N LYS A 266 -0.63 24.03 -19.01
CA LYS A 266 -0.54 25.05 -17.94
C LYS A 266 0.59 26.06 -18.22
N LYS A 267 1.71 25.62 -18.78
CA LYS A 267 2.85 26.48 -19.10
C LYS A 267 2.60 27.35 -20.34
N ARG A 268 2.11 26.76 -21.44
CA ARG A 268 1.89 27.47 -22.71
C ARG A 268 0.72 28.44 -22.67
N LEU A 269 -0.34 28.09 -21.96
CA LEU A 269 -1.58 28.87 -21.88
C LEU A 269 -1.61 29.80 -20.67
N LYS A 270 -0.48 29.94 -19.96
CA LYS A 270 -0.34 30.84 -18.83
C LYS A 270 -0.80 32.25 -19.22
N ASP A 271 -1.60 32.86 -18.36
CA ASP A 271 -2.16 34.21 -18.51
C ASP A 271 -3.14 34.39 -19.70
N ARG A 272 -3.36 33.35 -20.52
CA ARG A 272 -4.29 33.37 -21.67
C ARG A 272 -5.56 32.57 -21.44
N ALA A 273 -5.47 31.42 -20.77
CA ALA A 273 -6.60 30.56 -20.46
C ALA A 273 -6.48 30.01 -19.03
N LYS A 274 -7.62 29.67 -18.43
CA LYS A 274 -7.64 29.02 -17.12
C LYS A 274 -7.52 27.51 -17.31
N VAL A 275 -6.39 26.95 -16.91
CA VAL A 275 -6.13 25.51 -16.95
C VAL A 275 -6.31 24.92 -15.56
N GLN A 276 -7.19 23.94 -15.42
CA GLN A 276 -7.42 23.19 -14.20
C GLN A 276 -7.21 21.70 -14.47
N THR A 277 -6.51 21.01 -13.58
CA THR A 277 -6.28 19.57 -13.69
C THR A 277 -6.66 18.91 -12.38
N SER A 278 -7.51 17.89 -12.46
CA SER A 278 -7.73 16.95 -11.36
C SER A 278 -6.81 15.75 -11.52
N VAL A 279 -6.23 15.30 -10.41
CA VAL A 279 -5.37 14.12 -10.33
C VAL A 279 -6.11 13.08 -9.51
N SER A 280 -6.25 11.88 -10.04
CA SER A 280 -6.85 10.73 -9.36
C SER A 280 -5.98 9.49 -9.55
N PRO A 281 -6.18 8.42 -8.75
CA PRO A 281 -5.68 7.10 -9.10
C PRO A 281 -6.07 6.73 -10.54
N ALA A 282 -5.22 5.98 -11.22
CA ALA A 282 -5.57 5.43 -12.54
C ALA A 282 -6.58 4.29 -12.44
N ASP A 283 -7.34 4.05 -13.50
CA ASP A 283 -8.30 2.94 -13.55
C ASP A 283 -7.64 1.55 -13.51
N SER A 284 -6.31 1.50 -13.73
CA SER A 284 -5.51 0.27 -13.66
C SER A 284 -5.16 -0.18 -12.23
N ILE A 285 -5.47 0.64 -11.22
CA ILE A 285 -5.32 0.27 -9.82
C ILE A 285 -6.36 -0.79 -9.48
N SER A 286 -5.92 -1.89 -8.87
CA SER A 286 -6.82 -3.01 -8.57
C SER A 286 -7.77 -2.66 -7.44
N ASP A 287 -9.05 -2.99 -7.58
CA ASP A 287 -10.05 -2.80 -6.53
C ASP A 287 -9.66 -3.49 -5.22
N ILE A 288 -10.10 -2.93 -4.09
CA ILE A 288 -10.01 -3.62 -2.80
C ILE A 288 -10.99 -4.79 -2.78
N ALA A 289 -10.48 -6.03 -2.80
CA ALA A 289 -11.33 -7.20 -2.80
C ALA A 289 -12.19 -7.28 -1.52
N SER A 290 -13.51 -7.40 -1.69
CA SER A 290 -14.45 -7.46 -0.57
C SER A 290 -14.83 -8.90 -0.20
N ARG A 291 -15.21 -9.09 1.07
CA ARG A 291 -15.90 -10.31 1.51
C ARG A 291 -17.28 -10.33 0.88
N THR A 292 -17.66 -11.43 0.21
CA THR A 292 -19.01 -11.60 -0.29
C THR A 292 -19.99 -11.57 0.88
N GLU A 293 -20.90 -10.59 0.91
CA GLU A 293 -21.89 -10.51 1.97
C GLU A 293 -22.87 -11.68 1.85
N HIS A 294 -22.86 -12.57 2.84
CA HIS A 294 -23.92 -13.55 2.96
C HIS A 294 -25.20 -12.82 3.38
N LYS A 295 -26.17 -12.72 2.47
CA LYS A 295 -27.54 -12.36 2.86
C LYS A 295 -27.98 -13.33 3.95
N ARG A 296 -28.28 -12.81 5.15
CA ARG A 296 -28.92 -13.61 6.21
C ARG A 296 -30.18 -14.21 5.59
N ARG A 297 -30.24 -15.55 5.57
CA ARG A 297 -31.46 -16.29 5.24
C ARG A 297 -32.43 -16.20 6.39
#